data_AF-Q891A1-F1
#
_entry.id   AF-Q891A1-F1
#
_cell.length_a   1.000
_cell.length_b   1.000
_cell.length_c   1.000
_cell.angle_alpha   90.00
_cell.angle_beta   90.00
_cell.angle_gamma   90.00
#
_symmetry.space_group_name_H-M   'P 1'
#
loop_
_entity.id
_entity.type
_entity.pdbx_description
1 polymer ?
#
loop_
_entity_poly.entity_id
_entity_poly.type
_entity_poly.pdbx_seq_one_letter_code
_entity_poly.pdbx_strand_id
1 'polypeptide(L)'
;MDLTNVFYFYGHTLIFSDYKTPELHKHVAKHMIFSLGNDMECYINGKKLLCRGICIDSNVEHTIKACLQGVLVFLFEETSTLSGQLKNKYLHGKSFSIIDEDIVDTVINIWIDNNDNSREVDKEILMACQLNTPSQQEYDQRIITVLSAIAKAEGIYEDTIEKLCNIVYLSQSRLSHLFSEQVGVSLASFLVLEKMRKTYAYVISGESLTDSAIRAGFNSSSHFSATCKRMFGLSVGASLGGMLAPRAAAFDKRIQRVIAWSIFPNFFDVILFGLSKNQQCIIKWCIKYKMSFLINTIVNKKLKSGDESVKWGLLHGMYAYQAKTPYEYIVKMNKYQMLDIAHKIEQDMLIIGANKDHFIDYHTVGKEIDALTNVRSLTVRIFTEKENAGEHCNVDNPRLCFDTMINWIEQIKKRDNRI
;
A
#
# COMPACT_ATOMS: atom_id res chain seq x y z
N MET A 1 -14.91 21.24 -8.94
CA MET A 1 -14.90 20.28 -7.81
C MET A 1 -14.76 18.96 -8.51
N ASP A 2 -13.52 18.50 -8.56
CA ASP A 2 -13.11 17.37 -9.36
C ASP A 2 -13.36 16.11 -8.53
N LEU A 3 -14.40 15.34 -8.88
CA LEU A 3 -14.79 14.11 -8.19
C LEU A 3 -14.23 12.93 -8.99
N THR A 4 -12.95 12.64 -8.78
CA THR A 4 -12.39 11.35 -9.18
C THR A 4 -12.84 10.29 -8.18
N ASN A 5 -13.68 9.36 -8.62
CA ASN A 5 -14.13 8.24 -7.79
C ASN A 5 -13.33 6.98 -8.13
N VAL A 6 -12.77 6.32 -7.13
CA VAL A 6 -11.96 5.10 -7.30
C VAL A 6 -12.58 3.95 -6.52
N PHE A 7 -12.82 2.84 -7.20
CA PHE A 7 -13.42 1.62 -6.66
C PHE A 7 -12.46 0.44 -6.83
N TYR A 8 -12.16 -0.25 -5.73
CA TYR A 8 -11.19 -1.35 -5.72
C TYR A 8 -11.89 -2.71 -5.62
N PHE A 9 -11.51 -3.63 -6.50
CA PHE A 9 -12.05 -5.00 -6.59
C PHE A 9 -10.91 -6.03 -6.56
N TYR A 10 -11.26 -7.31 -6.46
CA TYR A 10 -10.28 -8.39 -6.51
C TYR A 10 -9.79 -8.57 -7.96
N GLY A 11 -8.52 -8.23 -8.22
CA GLY A 11 -7.89 -8.39 -9.54
C GLY A 11 -8.02 -7.18 -10.47
N HIS A 12 -8.80 -6.16 -10.11
CA HIS A 12 -8.93 -4.92 -10.90
C HIS A 12 -9.37 -3.70 -10.07
N THR A 13 -9.26 -2.51 -10.66
CA THR A 13 -9.70 -1.22 -10.10
C THR A 13 -10.51 -0.47 -11.16
N LEU A 14 -11.62 0.15 -10.75
CA LEU A 14 -12.43 1.03 -11.58
C LEU A 14 -12.21 2.47 -11.12
N ILE A 15 -11.87 3.35 -12.06
CA ILE A 15 -11.67 4.78 -11.84
C ILE A 15 -12.65 5.53 -12.74
N PHE A 16 -13.49 6.37 -12.13
CA PHE A 16 -14.16 7.44 -12.85
C PHE A 16 -13.31 8.70 -12.71
N SER A 17 -12.77 9.17 -13.83
CA SER A 17 -11.98 10.39 -13.88
C SER A 17 -12.76 11.46 -14.63
N ASP A 18 -12.90 12.62 -14.01
CA ASP A 18 -13.24 13.85 -14.73
C ASP A 18 -12.07 14.31 -15.61
N TYR A 19 -12.31 15.39 -16.37
CA TYR A 19 -11.59 15.99 -17.51
C TYR A 19 -10.03 16.10 -17.46
N LYS A 20 -9.38 15.58 -16.42
CA LYS A 20 -7.93 15.56 -16.28
C LYS A 20 -7.27 14.60 -17.27
N THR A 21 -6.51 15.17 -18.21
CA THR A 21 -5.68 14.43 -19.15
C THR A 21 -4.39 13.96 -18.44
N PRO A 22 -4.16 12.64 -18.27
CA PRO A 22 -2.89 12.13 -17.74
C PRO A 22 -1.70 12.48 -18.63
N GLU A 23 -0.50 12.60 -18.04
CA GLU A 23 0.74 12.68 -18.80
C GLU A 23 1.01 11.36 -19.53
N LEU A 24 1.88 11.36 -20.54
CA LEU A 24 2.34 10.15 -21.22
C LEU A 24 3.01 9.19 -20.22
N HIS A 25 2.51 7.96 -20.11
CA HIS A 25 2.99 7.00 -19.11
C HIS A 25 2.87 5.55 -19.60
N LYS A 26 3.45 4.60 -18.85
CA LYS A 26 3.26 3.16 -19.03
C LYS A 26 3.33 2.47 -17.68
N HIS A 27 2.63 1.36 -17.52
CA HIS A 27 2.66 0.58 -16.29
C HIS A 27 2.19 -0.86 -16.49
N VAL A 28 2.32 -1.67 -15.44
CA VAL A 28 2.10 -3.13 -15.47
C VAL A 28 0.64 -3.56 -15.50
N ALA A 29 -0.32 -2.68 -15.21
CA ALA A 29 -1.74 -3.00 -15.36
C ALA A 29 -2.19 -2.82 -16.82
N LYS A 30 -3.04 -3.74 -17.29
CA LYS A 30 -3.79 -3.59 -18.55
C LYS A 30 -4.93 -2.60 -18.35
N HIS A 31 -5.32 -1.90 -19.40
CA HIS A 31 -6.44 -0.97 -19.36
C HIS A 31 -7.62 -1.42 -20.19
N MET A 32 -8.82 -1.08 -19.71
CA MET A 32 -9.94 -0.75 -20.58
C MET A 32 -10.45 0.63 -20.24
N ILE A 33 -10.65 1.46 -21.25
CA ILE A 33 -11.03 2.86 -21.08
C ILE A 33 -12.22 3.17 -21.97
N PHE A 34 -13.22 3.83 -21.41
CA PHE A 34 -14.44 4.23 -22.07
C PHE A 34 -14.68 5.72 -21.90
N SER A 35 -14.97 6.41 -22.98
CA SER A 35 -15.41 7.80 -22.98
C SER A 35 -16.90 7.88 -22.65
N LEU A 36 -17.29 8.71 -21.68
CA LEU A 36 -18.70 8.95 -21.34
C LEU A 36 -19.37 9.99 -22.24
N GLY A 37 -18.67 10.44 -23.28
CA GLY A 37 -19.18 11.40 -24.26
C GLY A 37 -18.74 11.02 -25.67
N ASN A 38 -18.18 11.99 -26.39
CA ASN A 38 -17.67 11.80 -27.74
C ASN A 38 -16.32 11.06 -27.74
N ASP A 39 -15.76 10.80 -28.92
CA ASP A 39 -14.43 10.20 -29.07
C ASP A 39 -13.37 10.84 -28.15
N MET A 40 -12.61 9.99 -27.47
CA MET A 40 -11.42 10.40 -26.75
C MET A 40 -10.18 10.30 -27.64
N GLU A 41 -9.27 11.24 -27.47
CA GLU A 41 -8.02 11.29 -28.23
C GLU A 41 -6.95 10.47 -27.49
N CYS A 42 -6.58 9.32 -28.04
CA CYS A 42 -5.60 8.41 -27.45
C CYS A 42 -4.27 8.51 -28.19
N TYR A 43 -3.19 8.60 -27.43
CA TYR A 43 -1.82 8.53 -27.90
C TYR A 43 -1.21 7.24 -27.37
N ILE A 44 -0.89 6.27 -28.23
CA ILE A 44 -0.36 4.96 -27.83
C ILE A 44 0.85 4.61 -28.69
N ASN A 45 2.00 4.33 -28.07
CA ASN A 45 3.28 4.05 -28.76
C ASN A 45 3.58 5.09 -29.86
N GLY A 46 3.35 6.37 -29.57
CA GLY A 46 3.55 7.48 -30.50
C GLY A 46 2.51 7.61 -31.62
N LYS A 47 1.48 6.74 -31.68
CA LYS A 47 0.36 6.84 -32.63
C LYS A 47 -0.82 7.55 -32.00
N LYS A 48 -1.42 8.48 -32.74
CA LYS A 48 -2.66 9.14 -32.36
C LYS A 48 -3.85 8.44 -33.00
N LEU A 49 -4.90 8.19 -32.21
CA LEU A 49 -6.19 7.68 -32.69
C LEU A 49 -7.36 8.29 -31.91
N LEU A 50 -8.55 8.20 -32.50
CA LEU A 50 -9.82 8.61 -31.90
C LEU A 50 -10.70 7.37 -31.76
N CYS A 51 -11.31 7.20 -30.59
CA CYS A 51 -12.22 6.10 -30.28
C CYS A 51 -13.01 6.42 -29.02
N ARG A 52 -14.16 5.77 -28.80
CA ARG A 52 -14.90 5.86 -27.53
C ARG A 52 -14.54 4.76 -26.55
N GLY A 53 -13.97 3.65 -27.00
CA GLY A 53 -13.50 2.55 -26.15
C GLY A 53 -12.15 2.00 -26.59
N ILE A 54 -11.25 1.73 -25.65
CA ILE A 54 -9.94 1.16 -25.95
C ILE A 54 -9.45 0.19 -24.87
N CYS A 55 -8.81 -0.89 -25.32
CA CYS A 55 -8.09 -1.84 -24.48
C CYS A 55 -6.59 -1.72 -24.74
N ILE A 56 -5.78 -1.61 -23.69
CA ILE A 56 -4.33 -1.37 -23.77
C ILE A 56 -3.60 -2.44 -22.96
N ASP A 57 -2.58 -3.06 -23.56
CA ASP A 57 -1.75 -4.08 -22.92
C ASP A 57 -0.81 -3.48 -21.87
N SER A 58 -0.23 -4.34 -21.04
CA SER A 58 0.71 -3.98 -20.00
C SER A 58 2.02 -3.45 -20.58
N ASN A 59 2.60 -2.46 -19.90
CA ASN A 59 3.84 -1.79 -20.25
C ASN A 59 3.84 -1.09 -21.62
N VAL A 60 2.65 -0.78 -22.15
CA VAL A 60 2.48 0.03 -23.35
C VAL A 60 2.48 1.50 -22.99
N GLU A 61 3.23 2.32 -23.72
CA GLU A 61 3.27 3.77 -23.49
C GLU A 61 2.05 4.44 -24.07
N HIS A 62 1.30 5.17 -23.24
CA HIS A 62 0.05 5.78 -23.63
C HIS A 62 -0.32 7.04 -22.82
N THR A 63 -1.20 7.86 -23.38
CA THR A 63 -2.00 8.89 -22.70
C THR A 63 -3.34 9.04 -23.42
N ILE A 64 -4.35 9.53 -22.71
CA ILE A 64 -5.67 9.80 -23.24
C ILE A 64 -6.07 11.21 -22.86
N LYS A 65 -6.52 11.98 -23.84
CA LYS A 65 -7.13 13.28 -23.59
C LYS A 65 -8.58 13.06 -23.18
N ALA A 66 -8.86 13.31 -21.90
CA ALA A 66 -10.18 13.13 -21.33
C ALA A 66 -11.20 14.07 -22.02
N CYS A 67 -12.41 13.56 -22.25
CA CYS A 67 -13.52 14.35 -22.78
C CYS A 67 -14.25 15.08 -21.65
N LEU A 68 -15.08 16.08 -21.98
CA LEU A 68 -15.77 16.92 -20.99
C LEU A 68 -16.69 16.11 -20.05
N GLN A 69 -17.25 15.00 -20.54
CA GLN A 69 -18.13 14.11 -19.78
C GLN A 69 -17.37 13.11 -18.88
N GLY A 70 -16.04 13.08 -18.94
CA GLY A 70 -15.21 12.17 -18.16
C GLY A 70 -15.00 10.81 -18.84
N VAL A 71 -14.15 9.99 -18.23
CA VAL A 71 -13.79 8.65 -18.71
C VAL A 71 -13.92 7.62 -17.59
N LEU A 72 -14.35 6.41 -17.96
CA LEU A 72 -14.23 5.22 -17.12
C LEU A 72 -12.95 4.50 -17.46
N VAL A 73 -12.14 4.22 -16.45
CA VAL A 73 -10.85 3.54 -16.58
C VAL A 73 -10.85 2.31 -15.70
N PHE A 74 -10.72 1.14 -16.30
CA PHE A 74 -10.47 -0.12 -15.62
C PHE A 74 -8.98 -0.46 -15.69
N LEU A 75 -8.39 -0.73 -14.53
CA LEU A 75 -7.02 -1.21 -14.38
C LEU A 75 -7.02 -2.67 -13.92
N PHE A 76 -6.49 -3.58 -14.72
CA PHE A 76 -6.46 -5.01 -14.40
C PHE A 76 -5.06 -5.43 -13.93
N GLU A 77 -4.98 -6.06 -12.75
CA GLU A 77 -3.73 -6.60 -12.21
C GLU A 77 -3.17 -7.68 -13.16
N GLU A 78 -1.87 -7.66 -13.48
CA GLU A 78 -1.27 -8.54 -14.52
C GLU A 78 -1.52 -10.02 -14.25
N THR A 79 -1.51 -10.42 -12.97
CA THR A 79 -1.68 -11.80 -12.53
C THR A 79 -3.14 -12.22 -12.37
N SER A 80 -4.11 -11.33 -12.66
CA SER A 80 -5.53 -11.65 -12.55
C SER A 80 -6.02 -12.48 -13.74
N THR A 81 -7.05 -13.30 -13.53
CA THR A 81 -7.72 -14.06 -14.60
C THR A 81 -8.37 -13.14 -15.63
N LEU A 82 -8.90 -12.00 -15.18
CA LEU A 82 -9.40 -10.93 -16.05
C LEU A 82 -8.33 -10.46 -17.04
N SER A 83 -7.10 -10.24 -16.57
CA SER A 83 -5.97 -9.85 -17.43
C SER A 83 -5.69 -10.86 -18.54
N GLY A 84 -5.79 -12.16 -18.24
CA GLY A 84 -5.71 -13.23 -19.24
C GLY A 84 -6.86 -13.19 -20.26
N GLN A 85 -8.09 -12.92 -19.82
CA GLN A 85 -9.26 -12.79 -20.70
C GLN A 85 -9.15 -11.57 -21.61
N LEU A 86 -8.72 -10.41 -21.08
CA LEU A 86 -8.45 -9.22 -21.90
C LEU A 86 -7.45 -9.54 -23.03
N LYS A 87 -6.37 -10.25 -22.68
CA LYS A 87 -5.33 -10.63 -23.64
C LYS A 87 -5.90 -11.48 -24.79
N ASN A 88 -6.71 -12.47 -24.46
CA ASN A 88 -7.27 -13.40 -25.44
C ASN A 88 -8.40 -12.78 -26.26
N LYS A 89 -9.23 -11.92 -25.66
CA LYS A 89 -10.47 -11.41 -26.26
C LYS A 89 -10.29 -10.12 -27.04
N TYR A 90 -9.48 -9.20 -26.53
CA TYR A 90 -9.34 -7.86 -27.10
C TYR A 90 -7.99 -7.71 -27.78
N LEU A 91 -6.91 -7.98 -27.05
CA LEU A 91 -5.56 -7.64 -27.49
C LEU A 91 -5.03 -8.58 -28.58
N HIS A 92 -5.27 -9.90 -28.46
CA HIS A 92 -4.78 -10.91 -29.42
C HIS A 92 -3.28 -10.78 -29.73
N GLY A 93 -2.46 -10.46 -28.72
CA GLY A 93 -1.02 -10.23 -28.86
C GLY A 93 -0.60 -8.86 -29.40
N LYS A 94 -1.56 -7.95 -29.65
CA LYS A 94 -1.29 -6.54 -29.99
C LYS A 94 -1.16 -5.71 -28.72
N SER A 95 -0.45 -4.58 -28.83
CA SER A 95 -0.27 -3.63 -27.72
C SER A 95 -1.56 -2.89 -27.33
N PHE A 96 -2.53 -2.76 -28.24
CA PHE A 96 -3.83 -2.19 -27.96
C PHE A 96 -4.85 -2.64 -29.02
N SER A 97 -6.13 -2.47 -28.69
CA SER A 97 -7.26 -2.68 -29.60
C SER A 97 -8.39 -1.71 -29.27
N ILE A 98 -9.05 -1.17 -30.29
CA ILE A 98 -10.28 -0.39 -30.12
C ILE A 98 -11.41 -1.36 -29.74
N ILE A 99 -12.23 -0.96 -28.76
CA ILE A 99 -13.40 -1.75 -28.31
C ILE A 99 -14.58 -1.41 -29.22
N ASP A 100 -15.39 -2.42 -29.54
CA ASP A 100 -16.57 -2.29 -30.40
C ASP A 100 -17.60 -1.29 -29.82
N GLU A 101 -18.19 -0.45 -30.67
CA GLU A 101 -19.11 0.62 -30.27
C GLU A 101 -20.36 0.08 -29.56
N ASP A 102 -20.87 -1.10 -29.94
CA ASP A 102 -22.04 -1.69 -29.28
C ASP A 102 -21.75 -2.02 -27.81
N ILE A 103 -20.52 -2.46 -27.51
CA ILE A 103 -20.07 -2.71 -26.14
C ILE A 103 -19.93 -1.38 -25.40
N VAL A 104 -19.34 -0.36 -26.05
CA VAL A 104 -19.15 0.96 -25.45
C VAL A 104 -20.48 1.59 -25.06
N ASP A 105 -21.47 1.58 -25.95
CA ASP A 105 -22.81 2.11 -25.67
C ASP A 105 -23.49 1.37 -24.53
N THR A 106 -23.35 0.04 -24.49
CA THR A 106 -23.87 -0.78 -23.39
C THR A 106 -23.24 -0.37 -22.04
N VAL A 107 -21.91 -0.23 -22.00
CA VAL A 107 -21.17 0.17 -20.78
C VAL A 107 -21.58 1.56 -20.31
N ILE A 108 -21.75 2.51 -21.23
CA ILE A 108 -22.16 3.88 -20.91
C ILE A 108 -23.58 3.90 -20.35
N ASN A 109 -24.52 3.15 -20.93
CA ASN A 109 -25.89 3.07 -20.43
C ASN A 109 -25.93 2.48 -19.02
N ILE A 110 -25.20 1.38 -18.76
CA ILE A 110 -25.08 0.77 -17.42
C ILE A 110 -24.56 1.80 -16.41
N TRP A 111 -23.55 2.59 -16.78
CA TRP A 111 -22.99 3.62 -15.91
C TRP A 111 -23.98 4.75 -15.61
N ILE A 112 -24.68 5.25 -16.62
CA ILE A 112 -25.66 6.35 -16.47
C ILE A 112 -26.83 5.90 -15.58
N ASP A 113 -27.31 4.67 -15.75
CA ASP A 113 -28.50 4.18 -15.05
C ASP A 113 -28.23 3.85 -13.56
N ASN A 114 -26.98 3.59 -13.17
CA ASN A 114 -26.65 2.98 -11.87
C ASN A 114 -25.55 3.71 -11.08
N ASN A 115 -25.22 4.98 -11.38
CA ASN A 115 -24.09 5.71 -10.79
C ASN A 115 -24.09 5.83 -9.24
N ASP A 116 -25.20 5.50 -8.57
CA ASP A 116 -25.30 5.48 -7.11
C ASP A 116 -24.86 4.13 -6.47
N ASN A 117 -24.64 3.04 -7.24
CA ASN A 117 -24.24 1.71 -6.72
C ASN A 117 -23.02 1.09 -7.44
N SER A 118 -21.82 1.51 -7.02
CA SER A 118 -20.54 1.15 -7.65
C SER A 118 -20.20 -0.35 -7.78
N ARG A 119 -20.71 -1.23 -6.90
CA ARG A 119 -20.41 -2.68 -6.96
C ARG A 119 -21.26 -3.44 -7.97
N GLU A 120 -22.50 -3.01 -8.19
CA GLU A 120 -23.39 -3.62 -9.19
C GLU A 120 -22.98 -3.17 -10.59
N VAL A 121 -22.66 -1.89 -10.74
CA VAL A 121 -22.13 -1.28 -11.97
C VAL A 121 -20.88 -2.00 -12.48
N ASP A 122 -19.88 -2.24 -11.61
CA ASP A 122 -18.64 -2.94 -11.99
C ASP A 122 -18.92 -4.31 -12.62
N LYS A 123 -19.78 -5.10 -11.96
CA LYS A 123 -20.13 -6.44 -12.41
C LYS A 123 -20.89 -6.42 -13.74
N GLU A 124 -21.85 -5.52 -13.89
CA GLU A 124 -22.63 -5.37 -15.13
C GLU A 124 -21.77 -4.92 -16.30
N ILE A 125 -20.84 -3.97 -16.07
CA ILE A 125 -19.90 -3.52 -17.10
C ILE A 125 -18.98 -4.65 -17.54
N LEU A 126 -18.41 -5.43 -16.61
CA LEU A 126 -17.56 -6.56 -16.95
C LEU A 126 -18.34 -7.63 -17.74
N MET A 127 -19.59 -7.90 -17.36
CA MET A 127 -20.47 -8.78 -18.12
C MET A 127 -20.76 -8.26 -19.54
N ALA A 128 -21.02 -6.96 -19.70
CA ALA A 128 -21.21 -6.33 -21.02
C ALA A 128 -19.95 -6.42 -21.89
N CYS A 129 -18.78 -6.27 -21.26
CA CYS A 129 -17.49 -6.52 -21.89
C CYS A 129 -17.23 -8.02 -22.15
N GLN A 130 -18.16 -8.89 -21.76
CA GLN A 130 -18.02 -10.35 -21.79
C GLN A 130 -16.68 -10.79 -21.18
N LEU A 131 -16.26 -10.04 -20.15
CA LEU A 131 -15.18 -10.36 -19.25
C LEU A 131 -15.84 -10.97 -18.04
N ASN A 132 -15.57 -12.25 -17.87
CA ASN A 132 -15.96 -12.91 -16.67
C ASN A 132 -14.90 -12.50 -15.64
N THR A 133 -15.25 -11.62 -14.69
CA THR A 133 -14.65 -11.80 -13.35
C THR A 133 -14.69 -13.29 -13.10
N PRO A 134 -13.58 -13.96 -12.70
CA PRO A 134 -13.61 -15.38 -12.45
C PRO A 134 -14.86 -15.54 -11.63
N SER A 135 -15.86 -16.18 -12.23
CA SER A 135 -17.10 -16.27 -11.52
C SER A 135 -16.68 -17.00 -10.26
N GLN A 136 -17.42 -16.80 -9.20
CA GLN A 136 -17.34 -17.76 -8.12
C GLN A 136 -17.18 -19.20 -8.72
N GLN A 137 -17.76 -19.53 -9.88
CA GLN A 137 -17.61 -20.82 -10.58
C GLN A 137 -16.23 -21.24 -11.13
N GLU A 138 -15.15 -20.45 -11.14
CA GLU A 138 -13.80 -21.03 -11.40
C GLU A 138 -13.16 -21.62 -10.14
N TYR A 139 -13.62 -21.15 -8.98
CA TYR A 139 -13.36 -21.82 -7.73
C TYR A 139 -14.46 -22.84 -7.46
N ASP A 140 -14.08 -23.95 -6.84
CA ASP A 140 -15.07 -24.82 -6.24
C ASP A 140 -16.02 -23.99 -5.35
N GLN A 141 -17.33 -24.25 -5.43
CA GLN A 141 -18.36 -23.50 -4.69
C GLN A 141 -18.06 -23.38 -3.19
N ARG A 142 -17.37 -24.38 -2.65
CA ARG A 142 -16.91 -24.43 -1.26
C ARG A 142 -15.79 -23.41 -1.01
N ILE A 143 -14.83 -23.27 -1.91
CA ILE A 143 -13.71 -22.32 -1.76
C ILE A 143 -14.19 -20.87 -1.82
N ILE A 144 -15.11 -20.55 -2.71
CA ILE A 144 -15.80 -19.26 -2.70
C ILE A 144 -16.44 -18.97 -1.35
N THR A 145 -17.19 -19.95 -0.84
CA THR A 145 -17.95 -19.80 0.41
C THR A 145 -16.99 -19.56 1.56
N VAL A 146 -15.85 -20.26 1.56
CA VAL A 146 -14.75 -20.06 2.50
C VAL A 146 -14.14 -18.66 2.40
N LEU A 147 -13.77 -18.20 1.20
CA LEU A 147 -13.19 -16.87 0.98
C LEU A 147 -14.16 -15.76 1.42
N SER A 148 -15.44 -15.89 1.08
CA SER A 148 -16.50 -14.95 1.48
C SER A 148 -16.69 -14.94 3.00
N ALA A 149 -16.69 -16.10 3.66
CA ALA A 149 -16.78 -16.20 5.11
C ALA A 149 -15.58 -15.56 5.81
N ILE A 150 -14.36 -15.78 5.29
CA ILE A 150 -13.12 -15.18 5.81
C ILE A 150 -13.15 -13.65 5.67
N ALA A 151 -13.54 -13.14 4.50
CA ALA A 151 -13.61 -11.70 4.25
C ALA A 151 -14.60 -11.00 5.19
N LYS A 152 -15.78 -11.60 5.42
CA LYS A 152 -16.83 -11.07 6.29
C LYS A 152 -16.54 -11.21 7.79
N ALA A 153 -15.64 -12.11 8.18
CA ALA A 153 -15.31 -12.32 9.58
C ALA A 153 -14.67 -11.06 10.19
N GLU A 154 -14.99 -10.75 11.45
CA GLU A 154 -14.31 -9.69 12.19
C GLU A 154 -12.85 -10.04 12.48
N GLY A 155 -12.58 -11.29 12.81
CA GLY A 155 -11.24 -11.79 13.09
C GLY A 155 -11.12 -13.25 12.75
N ILE A 156 -9.89 -13.75 12.78
CA ILE A 156 -9.60 -15.16 12.51
C ILE A 156 -9.17 -15.80 13.83
N TYR A 157 -10.12 -16.44 14.50
CA TYR A 157 -9.96 -17.06 15.82
C TYR A 157 -9.66 -18.57 15.73
N GLU A 158 -9.38 -19.22 16.86
CA GLU A 158 -9.00 -20.65 16.92
C GLU A 158 -10.05 -21.57 16.27
N ASP A 159 -11.32 -21.25 16.43
CA ASP A 159 -12.45 -22.01 15.87
C ASP A 159 -12.73 -21.73 14.39
N THR A 160 -11.96 -20.84 13.74
CA THR A 160 -12.24 -20.42 12.36
C THR A 160 -12.15 -21.59 11.38
N ILE A 161 -11.14 -22.45 11.50
CA ILE A 161 -10.99 -23.60 10.59
C ILE A 161 -12.17 -24.57 10.74
N GLU A 162 -12.60 -24.83 11.97
CA GLU A 162 -13.76 -25.68 12.25
C GLU A 162 -15.03 -25.09 11.64
N LYS A 163 -15.28 -23.80 11.85
CA LYS A 163 -16.41 -23.07 11.23
C LYS A 163 -16.38 -23.17 9.71
N LEU A 164 -15.22 -22.95 9.10
CA LEU A 164 -15.06 -23.05 7.64
C LEU A 164 -15.35 -24.46 7.12
N CYS A 165 -14.86 -25.50 7.82
CA CYS A 165 -15.13 -26.90 7.49
C CYS A 165 -16.62 -27.21 7.55
N ASN A 166 -17.30 -26.75 8.61
CA ASN A 166 -18.74 -26.96 8.82
C ASN A 166 -19.59 -26.27 7.74
N ILE A 167 -19.22 -25.05 7.34
CA ILE A 167 -19.96 -24.29 6.32
C ILE A 167 -19.93 -24.98 4.94
N VAL A 168 -18.85 -25.71 4.64
CA VAL A 168 -18.67 -26.36 3.32
C VAL A 168 -18.75 -27.88 3.35
N TYR A 169 -19.10 -28.46 4.51
CA TYR A 169 -19.24 -29.90 4.74
C TYR A 169 -18.00 -30.69 4.29
N LEU A 170 -16.80 -30.18 4.60
CA LEU A 170 -15.53 -30.86 4.32
C LEU A 170 -14.76 -31.13 5.60
N SER A 171 -14.01 -32.24 5.62
CA SER A 171 -12.96 -32.42 6.62
C SER A 171 -11.87 -31.36 6.45
N GLN A 172 -11.17 -31.02 7.53
CA GLN A 172 -10.07 -30.05 7.51
C GLN A 172 -8.99 -30.39 6.48
N SER A 173 -8.63 -31.67 6.34
CA SER A 173 -7.66 -32.13 5.34
C SER A 173 -8.14 -31.86 3.91
N ARG A 174 -9.40 -32.21 3.61
CA ARG A 174 -9.94 -32.02 2.25
C ARG A 174 -10.11 -30.55 1.90
N LEU A 175 -10.58 -29.73 2.85
CA LEU A 175 -10.66 -28.29 2.68
C LEU A 175 -9.28 -27.68 2.44
N SER A 176 -8.27 -28.05 3.23
CA SER A 176 -6.91 -27.51 3.08
C SER A 176 -6.29 -27.85 1.71
N HIS A 177 -6.50 -29.08 1.22
CA HIS A 177 -6.05 -29.49 -0.11
C HIS A 177 -6.75 -28.70 -1.21
N LEU A 178 -8.09 -28.68 -1.18
CA LEU A 178 -8.90 -27.99 -2.19
C LEU A 178 -8.60 -26.49 -2.22
N PHE A 179 -8.43 -25.87 -1.05
CA PHE A 179 -8.07 -24.46 -0.95
C PHE A 179 -6.70 -24.20 -1.56
N SER A 180 -5.70 -25.04 -1.26
CA SER A 180 -4.35 -24.87 -1.81
C SER A 180 -4.32 -25.06 -3.32
N GLU A 181 -5.07 -26.02 -3.84
CA GLU A 181 -5.20 -26.32 -5.26
C GLU A 181 -5.86 -25.17 -6.04
N GLN A 182 -6.88 -24.55 -5.47
CA GLN A 182 -7.69 -23.52 -6.13
C GLN A 182 -7.10 -22.10 -5.95
N VAL A 183 -6.58 -21.79 -4.76
CA VAL A 183 -6.09 -20.45 -4.39
C VAL A 183 -4.58 -20.31 -4.56
N GLY A 184 -3.84 -21.43 -4.67
CA GLY A 184 -2.39 -21.44 -4.87
C GLY A 184 -1.56 -21.22 -3.58
N VAL A 185 -2.20 -21.07 -2.42
CA VAL A 185 -1.55 -20.97 -1.11
C VAL A 185 -2.28 -21.81 -0.07
N SER A 186 -1.59 -22.25 0.99
CA SER A 186 -2.25 -23.02 2.04
C SER A 186 -3.27 -22.18 2.80
N LEU A 187 -4.40 -22.80 3.17
CA LEU A 187 -5.47 -22.14 3.96
C LEU A 187 -4.91 -21.54 5.25
N ALA A 188 -4.03 -22.26 5.96
CA ALA A 188 -3.40 -21.75 7.17
C ALA A 188 -2.58 -20.47 6.90
N SER A 189 -1.82 -20.42 5.81
CA SER A 189 -1.04 -19.21 5.45
C SER A 189 -1.97 -18.05 5.08
N PHE A 190 -3.00 -18.32 4.28
CA PHE A 190 -3.99 -17.34 3.89
C PHE A 190 -4.69 -16.72 5.10
N LEU A 191 -5.12 -17.53 6.06
CA LEU A 191 -5.75 -17.09 7.29
C LEU A 191 -4.85 -16.17 8.13
N VAL A 192 -3.55 -16.47 8.20
CA VAL A 192 -2.62 -15.58 8.93
C VAL A 192 -2.39 -14.27 8.18
N LEU A 193 -2.31 -14.28 6.84
CA LEU A 193 -2.27 -13.06 6.04
C LEU A 193 -3.51 -12.20 6.28
N GLU A 194 -4.68 -12.84 6.37
CA GLU A 194 -5.92 -12.13 6.64
C GLU A 194 -5.97 -11.53 8.04
N LYS A 195 -5.46 -12.23 9.07
CA LYS A 195 -5.26 -11.63 10.41
C LYS A 195 -4.45 -10.33 10.31
N MET A 196 -3.39 -10.32 9.50
CA MET A 196 -2.60 -9.10 9.33
C MET A 196 -3.41 -8.00 8.62
N ARG A 197 -4.06 -8.30 7.49
CA ARG A 197 -4.85 -7.32 6.73
C ARG A 197 -5.91 -6.67 7.62
N LYS A 198 -6.62 -7.47 8.41
CA LYS A 198 -7.62 -6.99 9.38
C LYS A 198 -6.99 -6.16 10.51
N THR A 199 -5.85 -6.59 11.06
CA THR A 199 -5.10 -5.80 12.07
C THR A 199 -4.82 -4.39 11.55
N TYR A 200 -4.28 -4.28 10.34
CA TYR A 200 -3.98 -2.97 9.77
C TYR A 200 -5.23 -2.16 9.43
N ALA A 201 -6.30 -2.79 8.94
CA ALA A 201 -7.56 -2.12 8.70
C ALA A 201 -8.12 -1.47 9.99
N TYR A 202 -8.06 -2.19 11.12
CA TYR A 202 -8.50 -1.66 12.42
C TYR A 202 -7.62 -0.52 12.91
N VAL A 203 -6.30 -0.63 12.77
CA VAL A 203 -5.37 0.47 13.10
C VAL A 203 -5.69 1.72 12.29
N ILE A 204 -5.96 1.58 10.99
CA ILE A 204 -6.29 2.69 10.09
C ILE A 204 -7.63 3.33 10.46
N SER A 205 -8.59 2.55 10.97
CA SER A 205 -9.83 3.10 11.53
C SER A 205 -9.67 3.80 12.90
N GLY A 206 -8.44 3.91 13.41
CA GLY A 206 -8.11 4.65 14.63
C GLY A 206 -7.98 3.81 15.89
N GLU A 207 -8.03 2.47 15.79
CA GLU A 207 -7.81 1.59 16.93
C GLU A 207 -6.31 1.46 17.28
N SER A 208 -6.01 1.13 18.53
CA SER A 208 -4.63 0.86 18.94
C SER A 208 -4.11 -0.43 18.31
N LEU A 209 -2.81 -0.52 18.01
CA LEU A 209 -2.21 -1.73 17.44
C LEU A 209 -2.47 -2.99 18.29
N THR A 210 -2.53 -2.83 19.62
CA THR A 210 -2.82 -3.95 20.53
C THR A 210 -4.25 -4.44 20.36
N ASP A 211 -5.22 -3.52 20.39
CA ASP A 211 -6.63 -3.87 20.24
C ASP A 211 -6.92 -4.43 18.85
N SER A 212 -6.35 -3.81 17.82
CA SER A 212 -6.45 -4.27 16.43
C SER A 212 -5.87 -5.67 16.22
N ALA A 213 -4.71 -5.97 16.82
CA ALA A 213 -4.10 -7.29 16.71
C ALA A 213 -4.96 -8.35 17.39
N ILE A 214 -5.50 -8.06 18.58
CA ILE A 214 -6.40 -8.95 19.31
C ILE A 214 -7.70 -9.17 18.52
N ARG A 215 -8.32 -8.10 18.05
CA ARG A 215 -9.55 -8.11 17.26
C ARG A 215 -9.41 -8.90 15.97
N ALA A 216 -8.26 -8.79 15.30
CA ALA A 216 -8.01 -9.58 14.10
C ALA A 216 -7.71 -11.07 14.37
N GLY A 217 -7.51 -11.46 15.63
CA GLY A 217 -7.30 -12.84 16.05
C GLY A 217 -5.86 -13.23 16.40
N PHE A 218 -4.99 -12.26 16.73
CA PHE A 218 -3.70 -12.54 17.39
C PHE A 218 -3.83 -12.54 18.91
N ASN A 219 -3.08 -13.40 19.60
CA ASN A 219 -3.08 -13.43 21.07
C ASN A 219 -2.52 -12.13 21.72
N SER A 220 -1.76 -11.33 20.98
CA SER A 220 -1.24 -10.02 21.38
C SER A 220 -0.57 -9.28 20.21
N SER A 221 -0.27 -7.99 20.37
CA SER A 221 0.58 -7.21 19.45
C SER A 221 2.00 -7.78 19.31
N SER A 222 2.51 -8.43 20.36
CA SER A 222 3.79 -9.16 20.32
C SER A 222 3.68 -10.44 19.49
N HIS A 223 2.57 -11.18 19.59
CA HIS A 223 2.31 -12.35 18.75
C HIS A 223 2.13 -11.97 17.28
N PHE A 224 1.48 -10.84 17.00
CA PHE A 224 1.44 -10.23 15.66
C PHE A 224 2.85 -9.96 15.13
N SER A 225 3.65 -9.19 15.88
CA SER A 225 5.02 -8.82 15.50
C SER A 225 5.93 -10.05 15.29
N ALA A 226 5.83 -11.06 16.18
CA ALA A 226 6.55 -12.31 16.06
C ALA A 226 6.08 -13.16 14.86
N THR A 227 4.79 -13.10 14.52
CA THR A 227 4.24 -13.78 13.34
C THR A 227 4.70 -13.11 12.05
N CYS A 228 4.76 -11.77 11.99
CA CYS A 228 5.43 -11.05 10.90
C CYS A 228 6.89 -11.52 10.74
N LYS A 229 7.63 -11.62 11.86
CA LYS A 229 9.02 -12.14 11.85
C LYS A 229 9.12 -13.58 11.35
N ARG A 230 8.20 -14.46 11.76
CA ARG A 230 8.20 -15.90 11.45
C ARG A 230 7.77 -16.21 10.01
N MET A 231 6.66 -15.67 9.53
CA MET A 231 6.13 -16.00 8.19
C MET A 231 7.03 -15.51 7.06
N PHE A 232 7.73 -14.41 7.32
CA PHE A 232 8.41 -13.67 6.27
C PHE A 232 9.93 -13.63 6.50
N GLY A 233 10.43 -14.08 7.66
CA GLY A 233 11.84 -13.90 8.05
C GLY A 233 12.21 -12.42 8.19
N LEU A 234 11.19 -11.58 8.44
CA LEU A 234 11.19 -10.15 8.14
C LEU A 234 10.90 -9.33 9.38
N SER A 235 11.75 -8.34 9.60
CA SER A 235 11.39 -7.22 10.46
C SER A 235 10.70 -6.16 9.61
N VAL A 236 9.40 -5.99 9.80
CA VAL A 236 8.62 -4.89 9.23
C VAL A 236 8.40 -3.87 10.34
N GLY A 237 8.72 -2.62 10.11
CA GLY A 237 8.38 -1.55 11.04
C GLY A 237 7.79 -0.37 10.30
N ALA A 238 6.60 0.05 10.70
CA ALA A 238 5.89 1.23 10.18
C ALA A 238 6.23 2.48 11.03
N SER A 239 6.24 3.66 10.41
CA SER A 239 6.54 4.93 11.08
C SER A 239 7.91 4.89 11.80
N LEU A 240 7.97 5.07 13.12
CA LEU A 240 9.19 4.87 13.92
C LEU A 240 9.81 3.47 13.73
N GLY A 241 8.98 2.46 13.44
CA GLY A 241 9.41 1.12 13.07
C GLY A 241 10.32 1.08 11.84
N GLY A 242 10.18 2.04 10.91
CA GLY A 242 11.03 2.20 9.74
C GLY A 242 12.51 2.38 10.09
N MET A 243 12.81 2.91 11.28
CA MET A 243 14.16 2.98 11.84
C MET A 243 14.50 1.78 12.75
N LEU A 244 13.55 1.32 13.56
CA LEU A 244 13.80 0.25 14.54
C LEU A 244 14.01 -1.12 13.90
N ALA A 245 13.30 -1.44 12.81
CA ALA A 245 13.46 -2.72 12.11
C ALA A 245 14.86 -2.87 11.47
N PRO A 246 15.38 -1.88 10.71
CA PRO A 246 16.78 -1.87 10.27
C PRO A 246 17.78 -1.94 11.42
N ARG A 247 17.52 -1.22 12.52
CA ARG A 247 18.38 -1.27 13.71
C ARG A 247 18.43 -2.65 14.34
N ALA A 248 17.32 -3.38 14.40
CA ALA A 248 17.32 -4.77 14.84
C ALA A 248 18.14 -5.68 13.90
N ALA A 249 18.00 -5.49 12.59
CA ALA A 249 18.72 -6.27 11.58
C ALA A 249 20.24 -6.07 11.59
N ALA A 250 20.69 -4.86 11.95
CA ALA A 250 22.11 -4.56 12.16
C ALA A 250 22.77 -5.43 13.25
N PHE A 251 21.99 -5.95 14.21
CA PHE A 251 22.51 -6.70 15.36
C PHE A 251 21.98 -8.14 15.49
N ASP A 252 20.84 -8.49 14.87
CA ASP A 252 20.28 -9.84 14.87
C ASP A 252 20.40 -10.50 13.50
N LYS A 253 21.45 -11.31 13.33
CA LYS A 253 21.77 -12.02 12.08
C LYS A 253 20.73 -13.08 11.68
N ARG A 254 19.77 -13.41 12.54
CA ARG A 254 18.63 -14.28 12.18
C ARG A 254 17.65 -13.56 11.24
N ILE A 255 17.67 -12.23 11.22
CA ILE A 255 16.89 -11.43 10.26
C ILE A 255 17.62 -11.49 8.92
N GLN A 256 16.94 -12.02 7.91
CA GLN A 256 17.51 -12.22 6.57
C GLN A 256 17.05 -11.15 5.58
N ARG A 257 15.89 -10.54 5.85
CA ARG A 257 15.26 -9.51 5.02
C ARG A 257 14.64 -8.46 5.93
N VAL A 258 14.59 -7.21 5.49
CA VAL A 258 14.08 -6.07 6.29
C VAL A 258 13.16 -5.21 5.42
N ILE A 259 12.01 -4.81 5.96
CA ILE A 259 11.16 -3.78 5.35
C ILE A 259 11.12 -2.59 6.33
N ALA A 260 11.74 -1.49 5.94
CA ALA A 260 11.58 -0.20 6.57
C ALA A 260 10.37 0.49 5.95
N TRP A 261 9.26 0.53 6.67
CA TRP A 261 8.04 1.19 6.22
C TRP A 261 7.98 2.59 6.85
N SER A 262 8.04 3.60 5.98
CA SER A 262 8.46 4.98 6.22
C SER A 262 9.98 5.18 6.15
N ILE A 263 10.39 6.26 5.47
CA ILE A 263 11.78 6.72 5.38
C ILE A 263 12.14 7.37 6.73
N PHE A 264 13.13 6.88 7.45
CA PHE A 264 13.36 7.33 8.83
C PHE A 264 14.86 7.37 9.20
N PRO A 265 15.65 8.25 8.56
CA PRO A 265 17.09 8.29 8.77
C PRO A 265 17.44 8.70 10.22
N ASN A 266 16.73 9.70 10.76
CA ASN A 266 16.94 10.21 12.10
C ASN A 266 15.63 10.78 12.65
N PHE A 267 15.24 10.41 13.87
CA PHE A 267 14.05 10.95 14.51
C PHE A 267 14.14 12.47 14.73
N PHE A 268 15.34 13.00 14.90
CA PHE A 268 15.52 14.43 14.95
C PHE A 268 15.06 15.15 13.66
N ASP A 269 15.17 14.52 12.49
CA ASP A 269 14.68 15.11 11.23
C ASP A 269 13.15 15.24 11.20
N VAL A 270 12.41 14.33 11.87
CA VAL A 270 10.94 14.42 12.01
C VAL A 270 10.54 15.61 12.89
N ILE A 271 11.28 15.89 13.98
CA ILE A 271 11.04 17.09 14.80
C ILE A 271 11.26 18.37 14.00
N LEU A 272 12.24 18.35 13.09
CA LEU A 272 12.57 19.49 12.26
C LEU A 272 11.62 19.64 11.06
N PHE A 273 10.82 18.63 10.76
CA PHE A 273 9.87 18.65 9.66
C PHE A 273 8.82 19.74 9.87
N GLY A 274 8.53 20.51 8.81
CA GLY A 274 7.67 21.70 8.88
C GLY A 274 8.34 22.98 9.40
N LEU A 275 9.60 22.95 9.86
CA LEU A 275 10.36 24.15 10.21
C LEU A 275 11.11 24.71 8.98
N SER A 276 11.23 26.04 8.89
CA SER A 276 12.01 26.67 7.83
C SER A 276 13.50 26.35 7.94
N LYS A 277 14.25 26.39 6.84
CA LYS A 277 15.70 26.09 6.82
C LYS A 277 16.48 26.90 7.87
N ASN A 278 16.13 28.18 8.07
CA ASN A 278 16.76 29.04 9.08
C ASN A 278 16.47 28.54 10.51
N GLN A 279 15.23 28.14 10.80
CA GLN A 279 14.85 27.58 12.09
C GLN A 279 15.59 26.26 12.37
N GLN A 280 15.68 25.39 11.36
CA GLN A 280 16.43 24.14 11.49
C GLN A 280 17.92 24.41 11.79
N CYS A 281 18.54 25.39 11.12
CA CYS A 281 19.93 25.77 11.37
C CYS A 281 20.13 26.30 12.80
N ILE A 282 19.23 27.17 13.28
CA ILE A 282 19.28 27.70 14.64
C ILE A 282 19.15 26.58 15.67
N ILE A 283 18.18 25.66 15.50
CA ILE A 283 18.00 24.53 16.42
C ILE A 283 19.23 23.62 16.43
N LYS A 284 19.75 23.25 15.25
CA LYS A 284 20.98 22.45 15.12
C LYS A 284 22.17 23.12 15.81
N TRP A 285 22.33 24.43 15.65
CA TRP A 285 23.38 25.21 16.31
C TRP A 285 23.20 25.25 17.83
N CYS A 286 21.98 25.51 18.33
CA CYS A 286 21.67 25.50 19.75
C CYS A 286 21.90 24.13 20.39
N ILE A 287 21.60 23.03 19.70
CA ILE A 287 21.92 21.67 20.17
C ILE A 287 23.43 21.47 20.24
N LYS A 288 24.16 21.83 19.18
CA LYS A 288 25.63 21.70 19.10
C LYS A 288 26.34 22.41 20.26
N TYR A 289 25.89 23.61 20.62
CA TYR A 289 26.46 24.42 21.71
C TYR A 289 25.72 24.29 23.05
N LYS A 290 24.82 23.30 23.18
CA LYS A 290 24.08 22.98 24.41
C LYS A 290 23.28 24.14 25.02
N MET A 291 22.70 24.99 24.18
CA MET A 291 21.94 26.17 24.58
C MET A 291 20.49 25.83 24.97
N SER A 292 20.35 25.08 26.06
CA SER A 292 19.06 24.56 26.54
C SER A 292 18.06 25.68 26.87
N PHE A 293 18.53 26.79 27.44
CA PHE A 293 17.69 27.94 27.79
C PHE A 293 16.96 28.54 26.58
N LEU A 294 17.66 28.71 25.45
CA LEU A 294 17.07 29.29 24.24
C LEU A 294 16.00 28.37 23.64
N ILE A 295 16.31 27.07 23.51
CA ILE A 295 15.35 26.08 22.99
C ILE A 295 14.12 25.99 23.88
N ASN A 296 14.30 25.86 25.20
CA ASN A 296 13.19 25.76 26.14
C ASN A 296 12.32 27.02 26.10
N THR A 297 12.92 28.22 26.05
CA THR A 297 12.18 29.48 26.00
C THR A 297 11.35 29.60 24.72
N ILE A 298 11.95 29.33 23.57
CA ILE A 298 11.28 29.42 22.27
C ILE A 298 10.13 28.41 22.18
N VAL A 299 10.40 27.15 22.53
CA VAL A 299 9.41 26.06 22.44
C VAL A 299 8.28 26.27 23.44
N ASN A 300 8.58 26.62 24.70
CA ASN A 300 7.54 26.89 25.71
C ASN A 300 6.67 28.11 25.34
N LYS A 301 7.23 29.12 24.68
CA LYS A 301 6.44 30.24 24.15
C LYS A 301 5.49 29.76 23.05
N LYS A 302 5.99 28.94 22.11
CA LYS A 302 5.16 28.32 21.06
C LYS A 302 4.09 27.39 21.64
N LEU A 303 4.36 26.65 22.71
CA LEU A 303 3.36 25.79 23.37
C LEU A 303 2.21 26.57 24.01
N LYS A 304 2.41 27.84 24.37
CA LYS A 304 1.37 28.69 24.96
C LYS A 304 0.46 29.35 23.91
N SER A 305 0.91 29.45 22.66
CA SER A 305 0.24 30.23 21.61
C SER A 305 0.13 29.47 20.28
N GLY A 306 0.37 28.16 20.28
CA GLY A 306 0.47 27.32 19.09
C GLY A 306 -0.70 26.36 18.94
N ASP A 307 -0.69 25.60 17.86
CA ASP A 307 -1.66 24.55 17.57
C ASP A 307 -1.70 23.48 18.68
N GLU A 308 -2.90 23.15 19.17
CA GLU A 308 -3.09 22.17 20.25
C GLU A 308 -2.59 20.76 19.87
N SER A 309 -2.62 20.39 18.59
CA SER A 309 -2.11 19.10 18.10
C SER A 309 -0.58 19.04 18.22
N VAL A 310 0.11 20.13 17.86
CA VAL A 310 1.58 20.24 17.99
C VAL A 310 1.99 20.23 19.46
N LYS A 311 1.22 20.92 20.31
CA LYS A 311 1.44 20.95 21.75
C LYS A 311 1.23 19.58 22.39
N TRP A 312 0.14 18.90 22.06
CA TRP A 312 -0.13 17.54 22.51
C TRP A 312 0.98 16.58 22.05
N GLY A 313 1.36 16.61 20.77
CA GLY A 313 2.39 15.73 20.22
C GLY A 313 3.75 15.90 20.90
N LEU A 314 4.17 17.13 21.17
CA LEU A 314 5.41 17.39 21.90
C LEU A 314 5.34 16.94 23.36
N LEU A 315 4.25 17.25 24.08
CA LEU A 315 4.08 16.85 25.49
C LEU A 315 3.98 15.32 25.63
N HIS A 316 3.27 14.68 24.72
CA HIS A 316 3.15 13.22 24.67
C HIS A 316 4.50 12.57 24.37
N GLY A 317 5.26 13.09 23.39
CA GLY A 317 6.62 12.63 23.11
C GLY A 317 7.56 12.82 24.32
N MET A 318 7.50 13.98 24.98
CA MET A 318 8.26 14.23 26.21
C MET A 318 7.93 13.21 27.30
N TYR A 319 6.65 12.91 27.51
CA TYR A 319 6.22 11.87 28.44
C TYR A 319 6.76 10.47 28.05
N ALA A 320 6.53 10.05 26.80
CA ALA A 320 6.94 8.73 26.30
C ALA A 320 8.44 8.47 26.42
N TYR A 321 9.27 9.50 26.22
CA TYR A 321 10.72 9.42 26.31
C TYR A 321 11.30 9.97 27.63
N GLN A 322 10.42 10.18 28.62
CA GLN A 322 10.77 10.62 29.97
C GLN A 322 11.66 11.88 29.98
N ALA A 323 11.39 12.82 29.07
CA ALA A 323 12.11 14.07 28.96
C ALA A 323 11.41 15.16 29.78
N LYS A 324 12.16 15.84 30.65
CA LYS A 324 11.62 16.88 31.53
C LYS A 324 11.49 18.23 30.84
N THR A 325 12.22 18.43 29.73
CA THR A 325 12.23 19.68 28.98
C THR A 325 12.22 19.44 27.47
N PRO A 326 11.72 20.39 26.66
CA PRO A 326 11.80 20.30 25.19
C PRO A 326 13.22 20.08 24.68
N TYR A 327 14.22 20.77 25.26
CA TYR A 327 15.62 20.57 24.91
C TYR A 327 16.07 19.12 25.14
N GLU A 328 15.76 18.55 26.30
CA GLU A 328 16.12 17.16 26.63
C GLU A 328 15.45 16.18 25.67
N TYR A 329 14.18 16.41 25.32
CA TYR A 329 13.44 15.59 24.35
C TYR A 329 14.11 15.60 22.97
N ILE A 330 14.43 16.79 22.46
CA ILE A 330 15.09 16.96 21.17
C ILE A 330 16.47 16.27 21.15
N VAL A 331 17.27 16.43 22.21
CA VAL A 331 18.56 15.75 22.36
C VAL A 331 18.41 14.24 22.42
N LYS A 332 17.40 13.73 23.14
CA LYS A 332 17.08 12.30 23.19
C LYS A 332 16.70 11.78 21.81
N MET A 333 15.88 12.49 21.03
CA MET A 333 15.44 12.03 19.72
C MET A 333 16.61 11.88 18.74
N ASN A 334 17.62 12.74 18.81
CA ASN A 334 18.82 12.61 17.97
C ASN A 334 19.65 11.34 18.26
N LYS A 335 19.39 10.62 19.36
CA LYS A 335 20.00 9.30 19.62
C LYS A 335 19.30 8.17 18.85
N TYR A 336 18.08 8.41 18.36
CA TYR A 336 17.28 7.43 17.63
C TYR A 336 17.42 7.70 16.13
N GLN A 337 18.47 7.14 15.53
CA GLN A 337 18.77 7.29 14.11
C GLN A 337 19.17 5.98 13.46
N MET A 338 18.78 5.73 12.21
CA MET A 338 19.25 4.56 11.45
C MET A 338 20.69 4.80 10.94
N LEU A 339 21.04 6.06 10.65
CA LEU A 339 22.31 6.44 10.02
C LEU A 339 23.56 6.01 10.80
N ASP A 340 23.49 5.92 12.14
CA ASP A 340 24.64 5.53 12.97
C ASP A 340 24.98 4.03 12.90
N ILE A 341 24.05 3.22 12.39
CA ILE A 341 24.17 1.76 12.29
C ILE A 341 23.98 1.23 10.87
N ALA A 342 23.66 2.08 9.90
CA ALA A 342 23.30 1.69 8.54
C ALA A 342 24.34 0.78 7.86
N HIS A 343 25.63 1.09 8.05
CA HIS A 343 26.76 0.32 7.55
C HIS A 343 26.87 -1.10 8.14
N LYS A 344 26.11 -1.46 9.17
CA LYS A 344 26.10 -2.82 9.77
C LYS A 344 24.99 -3.71 9.21
N ILE A 345 24.09 -3.15 8.40
CA ILE A 345 22.96 -3.87 7.83
C ILE A 345 23.45 -4.58 6.57
N GLU A 346 23.33 -5.90 6.57
CA GLU A 346 23.83 -6.79 5.49
C GLU A 346 22.68 -7.52 4.77
N GLN A 347 21.44 -7.35 5.24
CA GLN A 347 20.26 -8.04 4.72
C GLN A 347 19.78 -7.49 3.37
N ASP A 348 18.86 -8.19 2.70
CA ASP A 348 18.03 -7.54 1.68
C ASP A 348 17.08 -6.55 2.36
N MET A 349 17.00 -5.33 1.84
CA MET A 349 16.23 -4.26 2.45
C MET A 349 15.29 -3.62 1.44
N LEU A 350 14.03 -3.44 1.85
CA LEU A 350 13.03 -2.63 1.16
C LEU A 350 12.74 -1.39 2.02
N ILE A 351 12.88 -0.21 1.44
CA ILE A 351 12.41 1.06 2.02
C ILE A 351 11.11 1.45 1.33
N ILE A 352 10.06 1.69 2.11
CA ILE A 352 8.79 2.22 1.62
C ILE A 352 8.63 3.65 2.13
N GLY A 353 8.42 4.57 1.21
CA GLY A 353 8.12 5.98 1.50
C GLY A 353 6.79 6.41 0.90
N ALA A 354 6.33 7.59 1.29
CA ALA A 354 5.13 8.21 0.75
C ALA A 354 5.39 9.71 0.54
N ASN A 355 4.98 10.28 -0.59
CA ASN A 355 5.39 11.64 -0.99
C ASN A 355 4.52 12.77 -0.39
N LYS A 356 3.41 12.43 0.28
CA LYS A 356 2.58 13.33 1.09
C LYS A 356 2.68 12.99 2.58
N ASP A 357 3.68 12.22 2.98
CA ASP A 357 3.90 11.95 4.40
C ASP A 357 4.10 13.26 5.17
N HIS A 358 3.15 13.58 6.03
CA HIS A 358 3.09 14.83 6.78
C HIS A 358 3.95 14.81 8.06
N PHE A 359 4.60 13.69 8.37
CA PHE A 359 5.60 13.60 9.43
C PHE A 359 7.02 13.48 8.89
N ILE A 360 7.18 12.90 7.70
CA ILE A 360 8.47 12.45 7.19
C ILE A 360 8.70 13.03 5.79
N ASP A 361 9.81 13.73 5.65
CA ASP A 361 10.26 14.21 4.34
C ASP A 361 10.82 13.05 3.49
N TYR A 362 10.06 12.61 2.48
CA TYR A 362 10.51 11.54 1.58
C TYR A 362 11.81 11.89 0.83
N HIS A 363 12.13 13.18 0.65
CA HIS A 363 13.38 13.60 0.03
C HIS A 363 14.61 13.19 0.84
N THR A 364 14.44 12.84 2.12
CA THR A 364 15.53 12.36 2.97
C THR A 364 15.96 10.92 2.68
N VAL A 365 15.27 10.19 1.79
CA VAL A 365 15.62 8.81 1.41
C VAL A 365 17.05 8.69 0.89
N GLY A 366 17.57 9.73 0.22
CA GLY A 366 18.96 9.76 -0.22
C GLY A 366 19.95 9.54 0.93
N LYS A 367 19.67 10.09 2.12
CA LYS A 367 20.51 9.87 3.31
C LYS A 367 20.53 8.40 3.73
N GLU A 368 19.40 7.70 3.61
CA GLU A 368 19.33 6.27 3.94
C GLU A 368 20.10 5.45 2.92
N ILE A 369 19.88 5.71 1.63
CA ILE A 369 20.56 5.05 0.52
C ILE A 369 22.08 5.19 0.68
N ASP A 370 22.57 6.41 0.91
CA ASP A 370 24.01 6.70 1.07
C ASP A 370 24.63 5.99 2.29
N ALA A 371 23.85 5.80 3.36
CA ALA A 371 24.34 5.19 4.60
C ALA A 371 24.32 3.64 4.56
N LEU A 372 23.42 3.04 3.78
CA LEU A 372 23.24 1.60 3.63
C LEU A 372 24.28 0.97 2.69
N THR A 373 25.55 1.07 3.07
CA THR A 373 26.70 0.68 2.24
C THR A 373 26.93 -0.83 2.10
N ASN A 374 26.42 -1.64 3.04
CA ASN A 374 26.70 -3.07 3.12
C ASN A 374 25.47 -3.98 2.90
N VAL A 375 24.31 -3.41 2.57
CA VAL A 375 23.09 -4.19 2.32
C VAL A 375 23.26 -5.14 1.14
N ARG A 376 22.75 -6.37 1.25
CA ARG A 376 22.85 -7.37 0.17
C ARG A 376 22.11 -6.94 -1.09
N SER A 377 20.94 -6.32 -0.91
CA SER A 377 20.23 -5.61 -1.96
C SER A 377 19.36 -4.52 -1.35
N LEU A 378 19.15 -3.44 -2.09
CA LEU A 378 18.32 -2.34 -1.69
C LEU A 378 17.22 -2.11 -2.72
N THR A 379 15.98 -2.09 -2.27
CA THR A 379 14.83 -1.65 -3.06
C THR A 379 14.21 -0.45 -2.36
N VAL A 380 13.88 0.57 -3.12
CA VAL A 380 13.18 1.75 -2.59
C VAL A 380 11.90 1.93 -3.37
N ARG A 381 10.79 2.08 -2.65
CA ARG A 381 9.49 2.39 -3.23
C ARG A 381 8.90 3.61 -2.54
N ILE A 382 8.80 4.70 -3.28
CA ILE A 382 8.09 5.90 -2.83
C ILE A 382 6.73 5.89 -3.51
N PHE A 383 5.68 5.76 -2.72
CA PHE A 383 4.31 5.87 -3.19
C PHE A 383 3.91 7.34 -3.30
N THR A 384 3.06 7.63 -4.28
CA THR A 384 2.58 8.99 -4.53
C THR A 384 1.11 9.16 -4.19
N GLU A 385 0.66 10.40 -3.98
CA GLU A 385 -0.76 10.73 -3.85
C GLU A 385 -1.57 10.27 -5.06
N LYS A 386 -0.94 10.22 -6.25
CA LYS A 386 -1.58 9.72 -7.48
C LYS A 386 -1.90 8.23 -7.42
N GLU A 387 -1.27 7.50 -6.51
CA GLU A 387 -1.49 6.06 -6.27
C GLU A 387 -2.42 5.82 -5.08
N ASN A 388 -2.99 6.91 -4.53
CA ASN A 388 -3.75 6.94 -3.29
C ASN A 388 -3.01 6.27 -2.12
N ALA A 389 -1.67 6.25 -2.17
CA ALA A 389 -0.79 5.68 -1.16
C ALA A 389 0.22 6.73 -0.69
N GLY A 390 -0.11 8.02 -0.81
CA GLY A 390 0.83 9.12 -0.59
C GLY A 390 0.94 9.54 0.87
N GLU A 391 -0.02 9.18 1.71
CA GLU A 391 -0.09 9.62 3.11
C GLU A 391 0.90 8.87 4.03
N HIS A 392 1.05 9.38 5.26
CA HIS A 392 1.92 8.75 6.26
C HIS A 392 1.57 7.26 6.45
N CYS A 393 2.59 6.40 6.40
CA CYS A 393 2.43 4.94 6.41
C CYS A 393 1.47 4.39 5.33
N ASN A 394 1.26 5.12 4.23
CA ASN A 394 0.41 4.70 3.10
C ASN A 394 -1.01 4.27 3.54
N VAL A 395 -1.54 4.92 4.59
CA VAL A 395 -2.83 4.56 5.22
C VAL A 395 -4.02 4.77 4.30
N ASP A 396 -3.85 5.60 3.28
CA ASP A 396 -4.81 5.88 2.22
C ASP A 396 -4.95 4.70 1.23
N ASN A 397 -3.92 3.84 1.09
CA ASN A 397 -4.00 2.59 0.32
C ASN A 397 -3.03 1.53 0.88
N PRO A 398 -3.38 0.94 2.03
CA PRO A 398 -2.55 -0.06 2.70
C PRO A 398 -2.45 -1.35 1.88
N ARG A 399 -3.45 -1.65 1.04
CA ARG A 399 -3.47 -2.83 0.17
C ARG A 399 -2.30 -2.80 -0.82
N LEU A 400 -2.15 -1.71 -1.56
CA LEU A 400 -1.06 -1.54 -2.51
C LEU A 400 0.31 -1.63 -1.83
N CYS A 401 0.41 -1.09 -0.62
CA CYS A 401 1.62 -1.18 0.20
C CYS A 401 1.94 -2.64 0.56
N PHE A 402 0.97 -3.42 1.07
CA PHE A 402 1.18 -4.83 1.39
C PHE A 402 1.46 -5.69 0.16
N ASP A 403 0.76 -5.47 -0.94
CA ASP A 403 0.97 -6.23 -2.16
C ASP A 403 2.39 -5.95 -2.70
N THR A 404 2.90 -4.72 -2.57
CA THR A 404 4.30 -4.37 -2.86
C THR A 404 5.28 -5.10 -1.95
N MET A 405 5.03 -5.14 -0.64
CA MET A 405 5.85 -5.90 0.30
C MET A 405 5.89 -7.38 -0.08
N ILE A 406 4.73 -8.00 -0.32
CA ILE A 406 4.60 -9.42 -0.67
C ILE A 406 5.32 -9.72 -1.99
N ASN A 407 5.10 -8.90 -3.01
CA ASN A 407 5.73 -9.09 -4.32
C ASN A 407 7.26 -9.00 -4.22
N TRP A 408 7.78 -8.04 -3.45
CA TRP A 408 9.21 -7.94 -3.18
C TRP A 408 9.74 -9.19 -2.46
N ILE A 409 9.03 -9.68 -1.44
CA ILE A 409 9.41 -10.90 -0.72
C ILE A 409 9.51 -12.09 -1.66
N GLU A 410 8.49 -12.30 -2.49
CA GLU A 410 8.43 -13.42 -3.43
C GLU A 410 9.50 -13.30 -4.52
N GLN A 411 9.79 -12.08 -4.99
CA GLN A 411 10.89 -11.83 -5.92
C GLN A 411 12.24 -12.23 -5.32
N ILE A 412 12.52 -11.82 -4.07
CA ILE A 412 13.76 -12.16 -3.37
C ILE A 412 13.84 -13.67 -3.10
N LYS A 413 12.76 -14.32 -2.67
CA LYS A 413 12.72 -15.79 -2.51
C LYS A 413 13.02 -16.53 -3.81
N LYS A 414 12.43 -16.09 -4.93
CA LYS A 414 12.70 -16.69 -6.25
C LYS A 414 14.16 -16.54 -6.67
N ARG A 415 14.82 -15.42 -6.34
CA ARG A 415 16.26 -15.23 -6.53
C ARG A 415 17.06 -16.24 -5.70
N ASP A 416 16.73 -16.38 -4.42
CA ASP A 416 17.46 -17.27 -3.50
C ASP A 416 17.32 -18.76 -3.88
N ASN A 417 16.17 -19.17 -4.43
CA ASN A 417 15.91 -20.55 -4.86
C ASN A 417 16.52 -20.93 -6.22
N ARG A 418 17.14 -19.99 -6.95
CA ARG A 418 17.77 -20.23 -8.26
C ARG A 418 19.28 -20.52 -8.16
N ILE A 419 19.79 -20.68 -6.94
CA ILE A 419 21.20 -20.97 -6.64
C ILE A 419 21.38 -22.46 -6.38
#